data_AF-A0A7X8YQ74-F1
#
_entry.id   AF-A0A7X8YQ74-F1
#
_cell.length_a   1.000
_cell.length_b   1.000
_cell.length_c   1.000
_cell.angle_alpha   90.00
_cell.angle_beta   90.00
_cell.angle_gamma   90.00
#
_symmetry.space_group_name_H-M   'P 1'
#
loop_
_entity.id
_entity.type
_entity.pdbx_description
1 polymer ?
#
loop_
_entity_poly.entity_id
_entity_poly.type
_entity_poly.pdbx_seq_one_letter_code
_entity_poly.pdbx_strand_id
1 'polypeptide(L)'
;MKFAYYPGCSADGSGIEYGMSMERTAKILGFELEELEDWNCCGATSGHNTDQLLSLALPARNLAIAEKTGMSMMTPCAACYSRHRHAEHVIQHDPEMKKKIELVLEKELQGTSETVSILDILANKIGTEAIAAKVTNPLTTMKAACYYGCLLVRPVGLTGFDDAEDPQTMDKVMKALGADAIEWSHKTECCGAAMVTSRPDVGNPMLYRVLKDAKESGAECIVTACPLCMLNLDMRQAGIEKKFKEKFDLPIYYVTELLAVACGDDPKTAGINKHFVEAGQYLQTVKVRAAEAKAAAEKAAAEAAAKAKEKAAAAQAKAAGKSTDKAKPEAAATEPDLKKIEAFKTALTKNPDKMAAKLVDDPARAEILATTLDEKRIAKLAQLMASDMEKAKKAANAFVTAELKKQGDCQD
;
A
#
# COMPACT_ATOMS: atom_id res chain seq x y z
N MET A 1 15.42 6.70 -16.17
CA MET A 1 15.74 7.24 -14.83
C MET A 1 17.01 6.56 -14.37
N LYS A 2 17.96 7.27 -13.76
CA LYS A 2 19.26 6.72 -13.38
C LYS A 2 19.59 7.12 -11.94
N PHE A 3 20.14 6.18 -11.17
CA PHE A 3 20.49 6.38 -9.77
C PHE A 3 21.93 5.95 -9.50
N ALA A 4 22.59 6.66 -8.59
CA ALA A 4 23.82 6.19 -7.98
C ALA A 4 23.48 5.07 -6.98
N TYR A 5 23.89 3.84 -7.26
CA TYR A 5 23.49 2.66 -6.52
C TYR A 5 24.48 2.33 -5.41
N TYR A 6 23.98 2.33 -4.18
CA TYR A 6 24.70 1.84 -3.02
C TYR A 6 24.10 0.48 -2.59
N PRO A 7 24.72 -0.66 -2.96
CA PRO A 7 24.19 -1.99 -2.65
C PRO A 7 24.25 -2.30 -1.15
N GLY A 8 25.29 -1.79 -0.47
CA GLY A 8 25.59 -2.08 0.92
C GLY A 8 26.04 -3.53 1.14
N CYS A 9 26.53 -3.82 2.35
CA CYS A 9 27.17 -5.11 2.66
C CYS A 9 26.23 -6.32 2.61
N SER A 10 24.92 -6.12 2.74
CA SER A 10 23.98 -7.24 2.72
C SER A 10 23.76 -7.79 1.30
N ALA A 11 23.60 -6.92 0.30
CA ALA A 11 23.39 -7.35 -1.08
C ALA A 11 24.59 -8.12 -1.64
N ASP A 12 25.81 -7.79 -1.20
CA ASP A 12 27.03 -8.50 -1.59
C ASP A 12 27.33 -9.76 -0.75
N GLY A 13 26.62 -9.95 0.36
CA GLY A 13 26.96 -10.93 1.38
C GLY A 13 25.77 -11.77 1.84
N SER A 14 25.11 -11.33 2.91
CA SER A 14 24.10 -12.13 3.61
C SER A 14 22.71 -12.15 2.97
N GLY A 15 22.50 -11.36 1.91
CA GLY A 15 21.21 -11.20 1.22
C GLY A 15 21.39 -11.01 -0.28
N ILE A 16 22.17 -11.91 -0.90
CA ILE A 16 22.49 -11.88 -2.34
C ILE A 16 21.25 -11.86 -3.22
N GLU A 17 20.18 -12.53 -2.78
CA GLU A 17 18.88 -12.57 -3.45
C GLU A 17 18.24 -11.18 -3.54
N TYR A 18 18.58 -10.27 -2.61
CA TYR A 18 18.11 -8.91 -2.71
C TYR A 18 18.81 -8.16 -3.84
N GLY A 19 20.13 -8.28 -3.98
CA GLY A 19 20.88 -7.71 -5.10
C GLY A 19 20.39 -8.26 -6.44
N MET A 20 20.20 -9.58 -6.52
CA MET A 20 19.65 -10.24 -7.71
C MET A 20 18.28 -9.66 -8.09
N SER A 21 17.31 -9.66 -7.17
CA SER A 21 15.96 -9.14 -7.46
C SER A 21 15.92 -7.64 -7.75
N MET A 22 16.84 -6.87 -7.17
CA MET A 22 17.00 -5.45 -7.44
C MET A 22 17.40 -5.18 -8.89
N GLU A 23 18.38 -5.89 -9.43
CA GLU A 23 18.78 -5.80 -10.84
C GLU A 23 17.63 -6.16 -11.78
N ARG A 24 16.88 -7.23 -11.45
CA ARG A 24 15.71 -7.65 -12.24
C ARG A 24 14.65 -6.55 -12.25
N THR A 25 14.35 -5.98 -11.09
CA THR A 25 13.39 -4.88 -10.92
C THR A 25 13.81 -3.66 -11.75
N ALA A 26 15.08 -3.27 -11.70
CA ALA A 26 15.62 -2.16 -12.49
C ALA A 26 15.42 -2.36 -13.99
N LYS A 27 15.75 -3.55 -14.49
CA LYS A 27 15.58 -3.91 -15.90
C LYS A 27 14.12 -3.90 -16.34
N ILE A 28 13.21 -4.42 -15.52
CA ILE A 28 11.77 -4.53 -15.82
C ILE A 28 11.12 -3.14 -15.89
N LEU A 29 11.47 -2.27 -14.93
CA LEU A 29 10.90 -0.93 -14.83
C LEU A 29 11.65 0.12 -15.67
N GLY A 30 12.81 -0.24 -16.24
CA GLY A 30 13.55 0.63 -17.17
C GLY A 30 14.31 1.77 -16.48
N PHE A 31 14.82 1.54 -15.27
CA PHE A 31 15.76 2.45 -14.63
C PHE A 31 17.15 1.82 -14.53
N GLU A 32 18.16 2.68 -14.48
CA GLU A 32 19.57 2.30 -14.46
C GLU A 32 20.15 2.49 -13.05
N LEU A 33 20.97 1.52 -12.63
CA LEU A 33 21.71 1.52 -11.39
C LEU A 33 23.20 1.61 -11.72
N GLU A 34 23.82 2.71 -11.34
CA GLU A 34 25.27 2.88 -11.47
C GLU A 34 25.90 2.71 -10.09
N GLU A 35 26.52 1.56 -9.84
CA GLU A 35 27.13 1.28 -8.54
C GLU A 35 28.21 2.29 -8.18
N LEU A 36 28.20 2.74 -6.92
CA LEU A 36 29.23 3.63 -6.40
C LEU A 36 30.59 2.92 -6.34
N GLU A 37 31.58 3.43 -7.06
CA GLU A 37 32.93 2.86 -6.94
C GLU A 37 33.51 3.12 -5.54
N ASP A 38 34.15 2.11 -4.96
CA ASP A 38 34.85 2.20 -3.67
C ASP A 38 33.94 2.62 -2.50
N TRP A 39 32.67 2.18 -2.48
CA TRP A 39 31.77 2.39 -1.35
C TRP A 39 32.24 1.62 -0.09
N ASN A 40 31.89 2.12 1.10
CA ASN A 40 32.12 1.42 2.37
C ASN A 40 30.81 1.12 3.11
N CYS A 41 30.83 0.18 4.05
CA CYS A 41 29.68 -0.10 4.90
C CYS A 41 29.20 1.17 5.62
N CYS A 42 27.89 1.40 5.60
CA CYS A 42 27.21 2.54 6.26
C CYS A 42 27.32 2.57 7.79
N GLY A 43 27.93 1.56 8.43
CA GLY A 43 28.09 1.50 9.89
C GLY A 43 26.81 1.21 10.67
N ALA A 44 25.74 0.75 10.01
CA ALA A 44 24.52 0.32 10.68
C ALA A 44 24.82 -0.76 11.75
N THR A 45 24.06 -0.72 12.84
CA THR A 45 24.23 -1.51 14.07
C THR A 45 25.50 -1.21 14.86
N SER A 46 26.68 -1.46 14.30
CA SER A 46 27.91 -1.41 15.11
C SER A 46 28.44 0.02 15.28
N GLY A 47 28.52 0.80 14.20
CA GLY A 47 29.15 2.12 14.24
C GLY A 47 28.38 3.14 15.08
N HIS A 48 27.05 3.18 14.94
CA HIS A 48 26.22 4.13 15.68
C HIS A 48 26.03 3.80 17.17
N ASN A 49 26.32 2.56 17.58
CA ASN A 49 26.32 2.19 18.99
C ASN A 49 27.65 2.49 19.68
N THR A 50 28.72 2.78 18.94
CA THR A 50 30.06 2.97 19.50
C THR A 50 30.51 4.42 19.51
N ASP A 51 30.32 5.15 18.41
CA ASP A 51 30.86 6.50 18.27
C ASP A 51 30.03 7.35 17.30
N GLN A 52 29.65 8.55 17.73
CA GLN A 52 28.79 9.43 16.95
C GLN A 52 29.45 9.88 15.65
N LEU A 53 30.73 10.26 15.68
CA LEU A 53 31.47 10.73 14.51
C LEU A 53 31.63 9.60 13.50
N LEU A 54 31.98 8.40 13.94
CA LEU A 54 32.07 7.21 13.09
C LEU A 54 30.72 6.90 12.41
N SER A 55 29.62 7.01 13.16
CA SER A 55 28.26 6.77 12.66
C SER A 55 27.82 7.72 11.54
N LEU A 56 28.47 8.87 11.44
CA LEU A 56 28.20 9.92 10.45
C LEU A 56 29.23 9.88 9.34
N ALA A 57 30.51 9.69 9.65
CA ALA A 57 31.60 9.69 8.69
C ALA A 57 31.49 8.53 7.69
N LEU A 58 31.12 7.34 8.14
CA LEU A 58 30.97 6.17 7.25
C LEU A 58 29.94 6.39 6.13
N PRO A 59 28.67 6.76 6.41
CA PRO A 59 27.72 7.10 5.35
C PRO A 59 28.09 8.39 4.61
N ALA A 60 28.68 9.40 5.27
CA ALA A 60 29.11 10.63 4.61
C ALA A 60 30.17 10.41 3.53
N ARG A 61 31.08 9.44 3.72
CA ARG A 61 32.04 9.07 2.67
C ARG A 61 31.34 8.58 1.41
N ASN A 62 30.29 7.78 1.53
CA ASN A 62 29.50 7.32 0.38
C ASN A 62 28.72 8.48 -0.26
N LEU A 63 28.18 9.40 0.55
CA LEU A 63 27.54 10.62 0.03
C LEU A 63 28.52 11.46 -0.79
N ALA A 64 29.76 11.66 -0.31
CA ALA A 64 30.80 12.38 -1.05
C ALA A 64 31.13 11.73 -2.41
N ILE A 65 31.00 10.40 -2.52
CA ILE A 65 31.18 9.67 -3.79
C ILE A 65 29.95 9.92 -4.68
N ALA A 66 28.75 9.76 -4.13
CA ALA A 66 27.49 9.96 -4.85
C ALA A 66 27.33 11.39 -5.38
N GLU A 67 27.75 12.41 -4.63
CA GLU A 67 27.70 13.83 -5.03
C GLU A 67 28.41 14.09 -6.37
N LYS A 68 29.49 13.37 -6.65
CA LYS A 68 30.24 13.50 -7.91
C LYS A 68 29.45 13.05 -9.13
N THR A 69 28.46 12.20 -8.93
CA THR A 69 27.61 11.67 -10.00
C THR A 69 26.50 12.64 -10.40
N GLY A 70 26.14 13.58 -9.51
CA GLY A 70 24.98 14.46 -9.69
C GLY A 70 23.63 13.75 -9.67
N MET A 71 23.57 12.47 -9.28
CA MET A 71 22.36 11.66 -9.20
C MET A 71 21.92 11.46 -7.76
N SER A 72 20.61 11.25 -7.52
CA SER A 72 20.14 10.76 -6.22
C SER A 72 20.73 9.37 -5.96
N MET A 73 21.18 9.15 -4.73
CA MET A 73 21.71 7.87 -4.30
C MET A 73 20.56 6.94 -3.93
N MET A 74 20.51 5.75 -4.51
CA MET A 74 19.55 4.73 -4.14
C MET A 74 20.21 3.68 -3.27
N THR A 75 19.53 3.30 -2.19
CA THR A 75 19.92 2.12 -1.42
C THR A 75 18.71 1.23 -1.14
N PRO A 76 18.83 -0.10 -1.35
CA PRO A 76 17.72 -1.01 -1.14
C PRO A 76 17.56 -1.34 0.36
N CYS A 77 18.63 -1.24 1.16
CA CYS A 77 18.58 -1.59 2.59
C CYS A 77 18.02 -0.45 3.45
N ALA A 78 16.97 -0.73 4.23
CA ALA A 78 16.38 0.23 5.18
C ALA A 78 17.38 0.83 6.18
N ALA A 79 18.31 0.02 6.70
CA ALA A 79 19.31 0.50 7.65
C ALA A 79 20.32 1.43 6.98
N CYS A 80 20.74 1.09 5.76
CA CYS A 80 21.60 1.95 4.96
C CYS A 80 20.90 3.26 4.62
N TYR A 81 19.64 3.19 4.19
CA TYR A 81 18.80 4.36 3.91
C TYR A 81 18.75 5.31 5.12
N SER A 82 18.34 4.79 6.29
CA SER A 82 18.26 5.59 7.51
C SER A 82 19.60 6.23 7.90
N ARG A 83 20.72 5.51 7.77
CA ARG A 83 22.05 6.04 8.11
C ARG A 83 22.53 7.14 7.17
N HIS A 84 22.28 7.03 5.87
CA HIS A 84 22.63 8.09 4.93
C HIS A 84 21.73 9.32 5.11
N ARG A 85 20.41 9.15 5.34
CA ARG A 85 19.51 10.26 5.66
C ARG A 85 19.93 11.03 6.93
N HIS A 86 20.43 10.34 7.95
CA HIS A 86 21.01 11.00 9.13
C HIS A 86 22.25 11.83 8.78
N ALA A 87 23.17 11.27 7.99
CA ALA A 87 24.38 11.98 7.59
C ALA A 87 24.07 13.20 6.72
N GLU A 88 23.18 13.07 5.74
CA GLU A 88 22.68 14.20 4.94
C GLU A 88 22.15 15.32 5.82
N HIS A 89 21.25 14.98 6.74
CA HIS A 89 20.66 15.97 7.64
C HIS A 89 21.72 16.70 8.46
N VAL A 90 22.68 15.98 9.05
CA VAL A 90 23.77 16.60 9.81
C VAL A 90 24.65 17.47 8.93
N ILE A 91 25.03 17.01 7.74
CA ILE A 91 25.86 17.77 6.80
C ILE A 91 25.19 19.08 6.40
N GLN A 92 23.86 19.08 6.23
CA GLN A 92 23.08 20.24 5.81
C GLN A 92 22.78 21.22 6.95
N HIS A 93 22.68 20.75 8.19
CA HIS A 93 22.16 21.55 9.31
C HIS A 93 23.15 21.79 10.46
N ASP A 94 24.27 21.07 10.50
CA ASP A 94 25.30 21.20 11.54
C ASP A 94 26.70 21.45 10.90
N PRO A 95 27.06 22.73 10.66
CA PRO A 95 28.34 23.10 10.06
C PRO A 95 29.56 22.66 10.89
N GLU A 96 29.43 22.57 12.21
CA GLU A 96 30.54 22.18 13.07
C GLU A 96 30.82 20.68 12.95
N MET A 97 29.76 19.85 12.98
CA MET A 97 29.89 18.42 12.78
C MET A 97 30.31 18.10 11.34
N LYS A 98 29.78 18.81 10.35
CA LYS A 98 30.22 18.72 8.96
C LYS A 98 31.75 18.90 8.85
N LYS A 99 32.30 19.96 9.45
CA LYS A 99 33.75 20.23 9.44
C LYS A 99 34.57 19.10 10.08
N LYS A 100 34.07 18.48 11.16
CA LYS A 100 34.72 17.31 11.78
C LYS A 100 34.71 16.10 10.85
N ILE A 101 33.59 15.86 10.17
CA ILE A 101 33.47 14.76 9.21
C ILE A 101 34.43 14.99 8.04
N GLU A 102 34.46 16.18 7.44
CA GLU A 102 35.36 16.54 6.34
C GLU A 102 36.83 16.36 6.72
N LEU A 103 37.20 16.73 7.94
CA LEU A 103 38.57 16.55 8.47
C LEU A 103 38.96 15.07 8.54
N VAL A 104 38.09 14.20 9.07
CA VAL A 104 38.39 12.76 9.19
C VAL A 104 38.38 12.05 7.83
N LEU A 105 37.52 12.49 6.91
CA LEU A 105 37.43 11.90 5.58
C LEU A 105 38.48 12.43 4.60
N GLU A 106 39.15 13.54 4.94
CA GLU A 106 40.01 14.30 4.03
C GLU A 106 39.30 14.66 2.71
N LYS A 107 38.00 15.00 2.82
CA LYS A 107 37.11 15.27 1.69
C LYS A 107 36.16 16.40 2.03
N GLU A 108 35.88 17.25 1.05
CA GLU A 108 34.82 18.25 1.14
C GLU A 108 33.45 17.59 0.88
N LEU A 109 32.44 17.98 1.64
CA LEU A 109 31.06 17.52 1.49
C LEU A 109 30.21 18.67 0.97
N GLN A 110 29.48 18.48 -0.12
CA GLN A 110 28.63 19.54 -0.67
C GLN A 110 27.27 19.60 0.05
N GLY A 111 26.78 18.47 0.55
CA GLY A 111 25.45 18.35 1.15
C GLY A 111 24.32 18.33 0.11
N THR A 112 24.64 17.97 -1.13
CA THR A 112 23.70 18.00 -2.27
C THR A 112 23.11 16.63 -2.61
N SER A 113 23.69 15.54 -2.10
CA SER A 113 23.18 14.20 -2.31
C SER A 113 21.83 13.99 -1.61
N GLU A 114 20.93 13.28 -2.29
CA GLU A 114 19.65 12.83 -1.77
C GLU A 114 19.63 11.30 -1.80
N THR A 115 19.51 10.66 -0.64
CA THR A 115 19.30 9.21 -0.56
C THR A 115 17.81 8.89 -0.67
N VAL A 116 17.48 7.94 -1.54
CA VAL A 116 16.13 7.45 -1.79
C VAL A 116 16.04 5.95 -1.50
N SER A 117 14.92 5.52 -0.93
CA SER A 117 14.64 4.09 -0.68
C SER A 117 14.03 3.44 -1.91
N ILE A 118 14.13 2.11 -2.02
CA ILE A 118 13.45 1.40 -3.10
C ILE A 118 11.92 1.57 -3.05
N LEU A 119 11.31 1.62 -1.87
CA LEU A 119 9.86 1.81 -1.76
C LEU A 119 9.42 3.18 -2.25
N ASP A 120 10.17 4.23 -1.94
CA ASP A 120 9.91 5.58 -2.43
C ASP A 120 10.03 5.64 -3.97
N ILE A 121 11.04 4.96 -4.53
CA ILE A 121 11.18 4.85 -5.99
C ILE A 121 9.96 4.15 -6.61
N LEU A 122 9.57 2.99 -6.08
CA LEU A 122 8.47 2.20 -6.64
C LEU A 122 7.12 2.94 -6.51
N ALA A 123 6.81 3.46 -5.32
CA ALA A 123 5.51 4.04 -5.03
C ALA A 123 5.37 5.47 -5.57
N ASN A 124 6.39 6.32 -5.40
CA ASN A 124 6.26 7.76 -5.63
C ASN A 124 6.96 8.24 -6.90
N LYS A 125 8.14 7.70 -7.26
CA LYS A 125 8.88 8.15 -8.46
C LYS A 125 8.44 7.42 -9.74
N ILE A 126 8.17 6.12 -9.66
CA ILE A 126 7.68 5.30 -10.78
C ILE A 126 6.16 5.28 -10.80
N GLY A 127 5.54 5.07 -9.64
CA GLY A 127 4.09 5.02 -9.50
C GLY A 127 3.52 3.62 -9.68
N THR A 128 2.46 3.32 -8.93
CA THR A 128 1.82 2.01 -8.93
C THR A 128 1.10 1.69 -10.23
N GLU A 129 0.63 2.69 -10.98
CA GLU A 129 0.00 2.45 -12.30
C GLU A 129 1.02 1.93 -13.31
N ALA A 130 2.24 2.48 -13.31
CA ALA A 130 3.32 2.05 -14.19
C ALA A 130 3.76 0.61 -13.85
N ILE A 131 3.78 0.26 -12.56
CA ILE A 131 4.06 -1.11 -12.09
C ILE A 131 2.95 -2.05 -12.57
N ALA A 132 1.68 -1.72 -12.32
CA ALA A 132 0.54 -2.55 -12.71
C ALA A 132 0.51 -2.83 -14.22
N ALA A 133 0.91 -1.85 -15.06
CA ALA A 133 1.00 -2.01 -16.50
C ALA A 133 2.08 -3.03 -16.97
N LYS A 134 3.05 -3.38 -16.11
CA LYS A 134 4.09 -4.37 -16.39
C LYS A 134 3.75 -5.76 -15.86
N VAL A 135 2.72 -5.89 -15.03
CA VAL A 135 2.31 -7.16 -14.43
C VAL A 135 1.75 -8.09 -15.51
N THR A 136 2.33 -9.29 -15.61
CA THR A 136 1.90 -10.35 -16.53
C THR A 136 1.34 -11.57 -15.79
N ASN A 137 1.85 -11.82 -14.59
CA ASN A 137 1.42 -12.89 -13.69
C ASN A 137 0.98 -12.27 -12.35
N PRO A 138 -0.24 -11.71 -12.26
CA PRO A 138 -0.68 -11.06 -11.03
C PRO A 138 -0.68 -12.03 -9.85
N LEU A 139 -0.31 -11.54 -8.68
CA LEU A 139 -0.24 -12.30 -7.42
C LEU A 139 -1.63 -12.43 -6.76
N THR A 140 -2.68 -12.54 -7.58
CA THR A 140 -4.06 -12.64 -7.12
C THR A 140 -4.20 -13.77 -6.12
N THR A 141 -4.94 -13.52 -5.03
CA THR A 141 -5.16 -14.42 -3.88
C THR A 141 -4.01 -14.53 -2.87
N MET A 142 -2.82 -13.97 -3.15
CA MET A 142 -1.74 -13.91 -2.16
C MET A 142 -2.12 -12.98 -1.01
N LYS A 143 -2.14 -13.48 0.22
CA LYS A 143 -2.31 -12.65 1.43
C LYS A 143 -0.96 -12.25 2.02
N ALA A 144 -0.52 -11.04 1.72
CA ALA A 144 0.80 -10.54 2.07
C ALA A 144 0.75 -9.60 3.28
N ALA A 145 1.50 -9.91 4.33
CA ALA A 145 1.78 -8.98 5.42
C ALA A 145 2.96 -8.09 5.03
N CYS A 146 2.69 -6.82 4.72
CA CYS A 146 3.70 -5.84 4.37
C CYS A 146 4.48 -5.38 5.62
N TYR A 147 5.72 -5.85 5.77
CA TYR A 147 6.62 -5.57 6.89
C TYR A 147 7.71 -4.56 6.54
N TYR A 148 7.46 -3.31 6.90
CA TYR A 148 8.36 -2.17 6.71
C TYR A 148 9.53 -2.20 7.69
N GLY A 149 9.29 -2.74 8.88
CA GLY A 149 10.22 -2.68 9.99
C GLY A 149 10.45 -1.24 10.46
N CYS A 150 11.49 -1.05 11.26
CA CYS A 150 11.63 0.15 12.08
C CYS A 150 12.33 1.33 11.40
N LEU A 151 13.11 1.12 10.33
CA LEU A 151 14.04 2.15 9.80
C LEU A 151 13.64 2.76 8.45
N LEU A 152 12.60 2.24 7.77
CA LEU A 152 12.15 2.82 6.51
C LEU A 152 11.42 4.14 6.74
N VAL A 153 10.55 4.20 7.73
CA VAL A 153 9.64 5.34 7.96
C VAL A 153 9.95 6.12 9.24
N ARG A 154 11.00 5.70 9.97
CA ARG A 154 11.49 6.40 11.16
C ARG A 154 13.01 6.61 11.09
N PRO A 155 13.53 7.74 11.61
CA PRO A 155 12.80 8.85 12.23
C PRO A 155 12.06 9.73 11.20
N VAL A 156 10.83 10.16 11.54
CA VAL A 156 9.94 10.92 10.64
C VAL A 156 10.63 12.13 10.01
N GLY A 157 11.37 12.91 10.80
CA GLY A 157 12.06 14.12 10.32
C GLY A 157 13.20 13.85 9.32
N LEU A 158 13.60 12.60 9.12
CA LEU A 158 14.73 12.23 8.26
C LEU A 158 14.31 11.40 7.07
N THR A 159 13.48 10.38 7.29
CA THR A 159 13.05 9.43 6.25
C THR A 159 11.72 9.84 5.62
N GLY A 160 10.71 10.14 6.44
CA GLY A 160 9.50 10.94 6.16
C GLY A 160 8.65 10.66 4.92
N PHE A 161 8.95 9.67 4.08
CA PHE A 161 8.27 9.46 2.80
C PHE A 161 6.91 8.75 2.92
N ASP A 162 6.58 8.26 4.12
CA ASP A 162 5.35 7.55 4.44
C ASP A 162 4.99 7.74 5.93
N ASP A 163 3.82 7.27 6.34
CA ASP A 163 3.37 7.33 7.73
C ASP A 163 4.25 6.44 8.64
N ALA A 164 4.58 6.91 9.85
CA ALA A 164 5.48 6.20 10.75
C ALA A 164 4.82 5.07 11.53
N GLU A 165 3.50 5.07 11.67
CA GLU A 165 2.73 4.07 12.43
C GLU A 165 2.03 3.10 11.48
N ASP A 166 1.34 3.59 10.44
CA ASP A 166 0.68 2.78 9.41
C ASP A 166 1.13 3.18 7.98
N PRO A 167 2.37 2.84 7.59
CA PRO A 167 2.83 3.06 6.23
C PRO A 167 2.06 2.21 5.21
N GLN A 168 1.87 2.77 4.02
CA GLN A 168 1.04 2.18 2.96
C GLN A 168 1.74 2.08 1.60
N THR A 169 2.97 2.58 1.45
CA THR A 169 3.70 2.56 0.17
C THR A 169 3.98 1.15 -0.35
N MET A 170 4.44 0.22 0.48
CA MET A 170 4.62 -1.18 0.11
C MET A 170 3.28 -1.89 -0.12
N ASP A 171 2.25 -1.58 0.67
CA ASP A 171 0.89 -2.11 0.49
C ASP A 171 0.32 -1.74 -0.87
N LYS A 172 0.49 -0.47 -1.27
CA LYS A 172 0.10 0.03 -2.59
C LYS A 172 0.87 -0.68 -3.71
N VAL A 173 2.17 -0.91 -3.54
CA VAL A 173 2.97 -1.70 -4.50
C VAL A 173 2.44 -3.13 -4.59
N MET A 174 2.24 -3.82 -3.47
CA MET A 174 1.74 -5.20 -3.45
C MET A 174 0.33 -5.32 -4.06
N LYS A 175 -0.55 -4.35 -3.78
CA LYS A 175 -1.88 -4.25 -4.41
C LYS A 175 -1.77 -4.05 -5.93
N ALA A 176 -0.80 -3.25 -6.40
CA ALA A 176 -0.54 -3.08 -7.84
C ALA A 176 -0.02 -4.36 -8.51
N LEU A 177 0.69 -5.23 -7.77
CA LEU A 177 1.08 -6.57 -8.22
C LEU A 177 -0.08 -7.59 -8.19
N GLY A 178 -1.25 -7.18 -7.69
CA GLY A 178 -2.46 -8.00 -7.58
C GLY A 178 -2.57 -8.81 -6.30
N ALA A 179 -1.66 -8.65 -5.34
CA ALA A 179 -1.74 -9.30 -4.03
C ALA A 179 -2.75 -8.58 -3.12
N ASP A 180 -3.28 -9.32 -2.14
CA ASP A 180 -4.04 -8.78 -1.02
C ASP A 180 -3.05 -8.40 0.10
N ALA A 181 -2.70 -7.12 0.19
CA ALA A 181 -1.91 -6.60 1.31
C ALA A 181 -2.83 -6.48 2.53
N ILE A 182 -2.66 -7.39 3.49
CA ILE A 182 -3.54 -7.51 4.65
C ILE A 182 -3.28 -6.41 5.67
N GLU A 183 -4.31 -6.06 6.42
CA GLU A 183 -4.14 -5.21 7.60
C GLU A 183 -3.68 -6.05 8.80
N TRP A 184 -2.64 -5.57 9.48
CA TRP A 184 -2.00 -6.24 10.61
C TRP A 184 -1.21 -5.22 11.45
N SER A 185 -0.88 -5.55 12.70
CA SER A 185 -0.43 -4.55 13.68
C SER A 185 1.09 -4.35 13.72
N HIS A 186 1.88 -5.31 13.23
CA HIS A 186 3.35 -5.26 13.35
C HIS A 186 4.08 -4.69 12.12
N LYS A 187 3.41 -3.89 11.26
CA LYS A 187 4.00 -3.30 10.04
C LYS A 187 5.36 -2.62 10.28
N THR A 188 5.49 -1.87 11.38
CA THR A 188 6.66 -1.04 11.72
C THR A 188 7.44 -1.51 12.95
N GLU A 189 7.03 -2.65 13.53
CA GLU A 189 7.68 -3.22 14.71
C GLU A 189 9.12 -3.68 14.41
N CYS A 190 9.98 -3.68 15.41
CA CYS A 190 11.38 -4.03 15.22
C CYS A 190 11.58 -5.56 15.17
N CYS A 191 12.30 -6.05 14.16
CA CYS A 191 12.65 -7.48 14.05
C CYS A 191 13.74 -7.91 15.05
N GLY A 192 14.31 -6.98 15.82
CA GLY A 192 15.34 -7.30 16.82
C GLY A 192 16.68 -7.76 16.23
N ALA A 193 16.97 -7.43 14.96
CA ALA A 193 18.16 -7.90 14.24
C ALA A 193 19.48 -7.75 15.00
N ALA A 194 19.74 -6.57 15.59
CA ALA A 194 20.94 -6.33 16.38
C ALA A 194 20.96 -7.15 17.67
N MET A 195 19.79 -7.34 18.29
CA MET A 195 19.64 -7.99 19.58
C MET A 195 19.71 -9.50 19.48
N VAL A 196 19.22 -10.13 18.42
CA VAL A 196 19.21 -11.60 18.37
C VAL A 196 20.63 -12.20 18.28
N THR A 197 21.61 -11.41 17.83
CA THR A 197 23.02 -11.83 17.79
C THR A 197 23.69 -11.73 19.16
N SER A 198 23.44 -10.65 19.93
CA SER A 198 24.10 -10.40 21.23
C SER A 198 23.27 -10.85 22.44
N ARG A 199 21.95 -10.77 22.32
CA ARG A 199 20.91 -11.01 23.32
C ARG A 199 19.74 -11.80 22.72
N PRO A 200 19.96 -13.06 22.30
CA PRO A 200 18.91 -13.92 21.73
C PRO A 200 17.75 -14.19 22.70
N ASP A 201 17.95 -13.98 23.99
CA ASP A 201 16.88 -13.99 25.00
C ASP A 201 15.87 -12.85 24.79
N VAL A 202 16.30 -11.71 24.28
CA VAL A 202 15.46 -10.54 23.95
C VAL A 202 15.00 -10.55 22.50
N GLY A 203 15.91 -10.81 21.55
CA GLY A 203 15.61 -10.73 20.12
C GLY A 203 14.63 -11.81 19.64
N ASN A 204 14.75 -13.04 20.14
CA ASN A 204 13.87 -14.13 19.70
C ASN A 204 12.39 -13.90 20.05
N PRO A 205 12.01 -13.44 21.27
CA PRO A 205 10.65 -13.03 21.55
C PRO A 205 10.09 -11.93 20.63
N MET A 206 10.93 -10.99 20.17
CA MET A 206 10.49 -9.94 19.24
C MET A 206 10.11 -10.54 17.87
N LEU A 207 10.97 -11.41 17.32
CA LEU A 207 10.68 -12.12 16.07
C LEU A 207 9.44 -13.01 16.18
N TYR A 208 9.28 -13.71 17.29
CA TYR A 208 8.10 -14.52 17.57
C TYR A 208 6.81 -13.70 17.48
N ARG A 209 6.78 -12.50 18.07
CA ARG A 209 5.59 -11.63 18.05
C ARG A 209 5.23 -11.19 16.63
N VAL A 210 6.23 -10.80 15.83
CA VAL A 210 5.99 -10.41 14.42
C VAL A 210 5.44 -11.58 13.60
N LEU A 211 6.06 -12.76 13.69
CA LEU A 211 5.61 -13.95 12.96
C LEU A 211 4.22 -14.42 13.41
N LYS A 212 3.97 -14.36 14.72
CA LYS A 212 2.68 -14.71 15.31
C LYS A 212 1.57 -13.78 14.86
N ASP A 213 1.78 -12.46 14.96
CA ASP A 213 0.78 -11.48 14.53
C ASP A 213 0.46 -11.64 13.06
N ALA A 214 1.47 -11.75 12.20
CA ALA A 214 1.26 -11.99 10.77
C ALA A 214 0.38 -13.23 10.53
N LYS A 215 0.69 -14.35 11.20
CA LYS A 215 -0.10 -15.58 11.08
C LYS A 215 -1.52 -15.42 11.63
N GLU A 216 -1.69 -14.81 12.79
CA GLU A 216 -3.00 -14.60 13.44
C GLU A 216 -3.88 -13.62 12.65
N SER A 217 -3.29 -12.65 11.95
CA SER A 217 -3.95 -11.77 10.98
C SER A 217 -4.27 -12.45 9.65
N GLY A 218 -3.87 -13.71 9.47
CA GLY A 218 -4.19 -14.51 8.28
C GLY A 218 -3.24 -14.29 7.10
N ALA A 219 -2.02 -13.81 7.35
CA ALA A 219 -0.98 -13.74 6.33
C ALA A 219 -0.61 -15.15 5.85
N GLU A 220 -0.35 -15.26 4.55
CA GLU A 220 0.24 -16.45 3.94
C GLU A 220 1.71 -16.23 3.58
N CYS A 221 2.18 -14.98 3.56
CA CYS A 221 3.58 -14.61 3.47
C CYS A 221 3.84 -13.24 4.13
N ILE A 222 5.11 -12.95 4.40
CA ILE A 222 5.57 -11.62 4.81
C ILE A 222 6.40 -11.01 3.69
N VAL A 223 6.24 -9.71 3.44
CA VAL A 223 6.99 -8.97 2.42
C VAL A 223 7.78 -7.85 3.08
N THR A 224 9.06 -7.71 2.74
CA THR A 224 9.92 -6.67 3.33
C THR A 224 10.79 -5.97 2.29
N ALA A 225 11.36 -4.83 2.66
CA ALA A 225 12.39 -4.10 1.90
C ALA A 225 13.67 -3.90 2.73
N CYS A 226 13.90 -4.76 3.72
CA CYS A 226 15.08 -4.67 4.59
C CYS A 226 15.78 -6.03 4.67
N PRO A 227 17.06 -6.13 4.26
CA PRO A 227 17.76 -7.41 4.26
C PRO A 227 18.04 -7.93 5.67
N LEU A 228 18.16 -7.05 6.66
CA LEU A 228 18.21 -7.49 8.06
C LEU A 228 16.86 -8.05 8.52
N CYS A 229 15.74 -7.50 8.08
CA CYS A 229 14.43 -8.06 8.41
C CYS A 229 14.24 -9.43 7.77
N MET A 230 14.57 -9.56 6.47
CA MET A 230 14.59 -10.83 5.75
C MET A 230 15.41 -11.88 6.50
N LEU A 231 16.70 -11.59 6.76
CA LEU A 231 17.59 -12.53 7.42
C LEU A 231 17.05 -13.00 8.78
N ASN A 232 16.39 -12.13 9.54
CA ASN A 232 15.88 -12.51 10.86
C ASN A 232 14.55 -13.25 10.82
N LEU A 233 13.65 -12.89 9.91
CA LEU A 233 12.35 -13.56 9.79
C LEU A 233 12.45 -14.90 9.04
N ASP A 234 13.38 -15.01 8.09
CA ASP A 234 13.59 -16.20 7.25
C ASP A 234 14.55 -17.19 7.92
N MET A 235 15.84 -16.86 8.01
CA MET A 235 16.88 -17.78 8.52
C MET A 235 16.61 -18.26 9.95
N ARG A 236 16.04 -17.42 10.81
CA ARG A 236 15.83 -17.76 12.22
C ARG A 236 14.48 -18.41 12.49
N GLN A 237 13.58 -18.50 11.51
CA GLN A 237 12.21 -18.96 11.71
C GLN A 237 12.17 -20.33 12.39
N ALA A 238 12.88 -21.32 11.85
CA ALA A 238 12.94 -22.68 12.42
C ALA A 238 13.43 -22.70 13.89
N GLY A 239 14.35 -21.79 14.24
CA GLY A 239 14.84 -21.63 15.61
C GLY A 239 13.76 -21.05 16.54
N ILE A 240 13.00 -20.06 16.06
CA ILE A 240 11.85 -19.49 16.77
C ILE A 240 10.77 -20.55 16.96
N GLU A 241 10.40 -21.28 15.91
CA GLU A 241 9.37 -22.31 15.95
C GLU A 241 9.70 -23.40 16.98
N LYS A 242 10.96 -23.86 17.00
CA LYS A 242 11.43 -24.83 17.99
C LYS A 242 11.35 -24.30 19.42
N LYS A 243 11.73 -23.03 19.62
CA LYS A 243 11.76 -22.39 20.96
C LYS A 243 10.35 -22.20 21.53
N PHE A 244 9.43 -21.71 20.71
CA PHE A 244 8.06 -21.37 21.13
C PHE A 244 7.04 -22.48 20.89
N LYS A 245 7.45 -23.58 20.25
CA LYS A 245 6.62 -24.75 19.92
C LYS A 245 5.40 -24.39 19.07
N GLU A 246 5.60 -23.48 18.14
CA GLU A 246 4.57 -22.99 17.22
C GLU A 246 5.18 -22.91 15.83
N LYS A 247 4.52 -23.54 14.85
CA LYS A 247 4.95 -23.47 13.45
C LYS A 247 4.33 -22.25 12.79
N PHE A 248 5.11 -21.53 12.01
CA PHE A 248 4.64 -20.44 11.18
C PHE A 248 4.56 -20.88 9.72
N ASP A 249 5.60 -21.56 9.23
CA ASP A 249 5.73 -21.96 7.82
C ASP A 249 5.43 -20.77 6.88
N LEU A 250 5.83 -19.55 7.27
CA LEU A 250 5.56 -18.31 6.53
C LEU A 250 6.78 -17.96 5.66
N PRO A 251 6.67 -18.05 4.32
CA PRO A 251 7.73 -17.56 3.44
C PRO A 251 7.85 -16.03 3.55
N ILE A 252 9.09 -15.56 3.50
CA ILE A 252 9.44 -14.15 3.58
C ILE A 252 10.00 -13.73 2.24
N TYR A 253 9.51 -12.65 1.66
CA TYR A 253 9.97 -12.16 0.35
C TYR A 253 10.46 -10.73 0.44
N TYR A 254 11.41 -10.37 -0.44
CA TYR A 254 11.59 -8.97 -0.77
C TYR A 254 10.48 -8.50 -1.72
N VAL A 255 10.06 -7.24 -1.56
CA VAL A 255 9.10 -6.59 -2.48
C VAL A 255 9.59 -6.65 -3.94
N THR A 256 10.91 -6.59 -4.16
CA THR A 256 11.54 -6.64 -5.49
C THR A 256 11.51 -8.03 -6.11
N GLU A 257 11.56 -9.10 -5.31
CA GLU A 257 11.39 -10.47 -5.79
C GLU A 257 9.98 -10.68 -6.32
N LEU A 258 8.98 -10.27 -5.53
CA LEU A 258 7.58 -10.40 -5.90
C LEU A 258 7.23 -9.52 -7.10
N LEU A 259 7.79 -8.32 -7.20
CA LEU A 259 7.66 -7.47 -8.37
C LEU A 259 8.21 -8.17 -9.62
N ALA A 260 9.43 -8.71 -9.57
CA ALA A 260 10.04 -9.39 -10.69
C ALA A 260 9.20 -10.60 -11.15
N VAL A 261 8.77 -11.45 -10.21
CA VAL A 261 7.93 -12.63 -10.48
C VAL A 261 6.57 -12.24 -11.06
N ALA A 262 5.92 -11.21 -10.52
CA ALA A 262 4.64 -10.72 -11.01
C ALA A 262 4.74 -10.13 -12.43
N CYS A 263 5.90 -9.58 -12.78
CA CYS A 263 6.20 -9.09 -14.13
C CYS A 263 6.66 -10.19 -15.10
N GLY A 264 6.70 -11.45 -14.65
CA GLY A 264 6.96 -12.61 -15.52
C GLY A 264 8.38 -13.15 -15.49
N ASP A 265 9.21 -12.70 -14.55
CA ASP A 265 10.55 -13.23 -14.38
C ASP A 265 10.55 -14.61 -13.72
N ASP A 266 11.62 -15.39 -13.93
CA ASP A 266 11.78 -16.70 -13.27
C ASP A 266 12.05 -16.48 -11.76
N PRO A 267 11.30 -17.12 -10.85
CA PRO A 267 11.58 -17.07 -9.41
C PRO A 267 13.05 -17.35 -9.05
N LYS A 268 13.74 -18.20 -9.82
CA LYS A 268 15.17 -18.49 -9.59
C LYS A 268 16.08 -17.31 -9.93
N THR A 269 15.77 -16.56 -10.99
CA THR A 269 16.55 -15.37 -11.36
C THR A 269 16.28 -14.20 -10.42
N ALA A 270 15.11 -14.17 -9.79
CA ALA A 270 14.80 -13.25 -8.70
C ALA A 270 15.46 -13.63 -7.36
N GLY A 271 16.00 -14.86 -7.21
CA GLY A 271 16.71 -15.28 -6.00
C GLY A 271 15.87 -16.07 -4.98
N ILE A 272 14.62 -16.42 -5.30
CA ILE A 272 13.71 -17.16 -4.39
C ILE A 272 14.32 -18.49 -3.89
N ASN A 273 15.14 -19.14 -4.70
CA ASN A 273 15.78 -20.41 -4.33
C ASN A 273 16.95 -20.26 -3.34
N LYS A 274 17.18 -19.06 -2.80
CA LYS A 274 18.18 -18.76 -1.78
C LYS A 274 17.60 -18.63 -0.38
N HIS A 275 16.27 -18.62 -0.24
CA HIS A 275 15.58 -18.49 1.04
C HIS A 275 15.80 -19.72 1.92
N PHE A 276 15.79 -19.52 3.24
CA PHE A 276 15.92 -20.58 4.23
C PHE A 276 14.59 -21.30 4.46
N VAL A 277 13.48 -20.55 4.48
CA VAL A 277 12.12 -21.09 4.47
C VAL A 277 11.70 -21.34 3.01
N GLU A 278 10.99 -22.44 2.77
CA GLU A 278 10.54 -22.80 1.42
C GLU A 278 9.59 -21.71 0.89
N ALA A 279 10.01 -21.04 -0.18
CA ALA A 279 9.31 -19.90 -0.74
C ALA A 279 8.90 -20.11 -2.22
N GLY A 280 9.28 -21.21 -2.85
CA GLY A 280 9.00 -21.48 -4.25
C GLY A 280 7.63 -22.13 -4.48
N GLN A 281 7.24 -23.13 -3.66
CA GLN A 281 5.99 -23.86 -3.83
C GLN A 281 4.77 -22.98 -3.56
N TYR A 282 4.89 -22.06 -2.60
CA TYR A 282 3.83 -21.10 -2.33
C TYR A 282 3.52 -20.22 -3.56
N LEU A 283 4.54 -19.73 -4.29
CA LEU A 283 4.33 -18.97 -5.53
C LEU A 283 3.60 -19.79 -6.62
N GLN A 284 3.89 -21.09 -6.72
CA GLN A 284 3.15 -21.97 -7.63
C GLN A 284 1.69 -22.13 -7.21
N THR A 285 1.45 -22.24 -5.90
CA THR A 285 0.10 -22.33 -5.33
C THR A 285 -0.69 -21.05 -5.64
N VAL A 286 -0.10 -19.88 -5.44
CA VAL A 286 -0.71 -18.58 -5.79
C VAL A 286 -1.03 -18.53 -7.29
N LYS A 287 -0.12 -18.97 -8.15
CA LYS A 287 -0.35 -19.00 -9.61
C LYS A 287 -1.54 -19.86 -10.00
N VAL A 288 -1.68 -21.05 -9.40
CA VAL A 288 -2.83 -21.94 -9.65
C VAL A 288 -4.13 -21.29 -9.15
N ARG A 289 -4.15 -20.78 -7.91
CA ARG A 289 -5.32 -20.10 -7.34
C ARG A 289 -5.73 -18.86 -8.16
N ALA A 290 -4.77 -18.10 -8.68
CA ALA A 290 -5.03 -16.96 -9.55
C ALA A 290 -5.70 -17.38 -10.87
N ALA A 291 -5.25 -18.48 -11.47
CA ALA A 291 -5.86 -19.02 -12.69
C ALA A 291 -7.30 -19.50 -12.45
N GLU A 292 -7.54 -20.18 -11.32
CA GLU A 292 -8.87 -20.63 -10.90
C GLU A 292 -9.80 -19.43 -10.62
N ALA A 293 -9.31 -18.41 -9.91
CA ALA A 293 -10.04 -17.19 -9.61
C ALA A 293 -10.41 -16.43 -10.91
N LYS A 294 -9.50 -16.36 -11.88
CA LYS A 294 -9.76 -15.76 -13.20
C LYS A 294 -10.85 -16.53 -13.95
N ALA A 295 -10.74 -17.86 -14.02
CA ALA A 295 -11.75 -18.69 -14.70
C ALA A 295 -13.13 -18.57 -14.04
N ALA A 296 -13.19 -18.51 -12.70
CA ALA A 296 -14.42 -18.29 -11.95
C ALA A 296 -15.03 -16.90 -12.23
N ALA A 297 -14.21 -15.85 -12.28
CA ALA A 297 -14.65 -14.49 -12.59
C ALA A 297 -15.18 -14.37 -14.03
N GLU A 298 -14.51 -14.97 -15.01
CA GLU A 298 -14.96 -15.01 -16.41
C GLU A 298 -16.30 -15.73 -16.56
N LYS A 299 -16.46 -16.88 -15.88
CA LYS A 299 -17.74 -17.61 -15.84
C LYS A 299 -18.85 -16.76 -15.21
N ALA A 300 -18.58 -16.13 -14.07
CA ALA A 300 -19.55 -15.26 -13.39
C ALA A 300 -19.95 -14.05 -14.26
N ALA A 301 -18.99 -13.44 -14.97
CA ALA A 301 -19.25 -12.35 -15.90
C ALA A 301 -20.08 -12.80 -17.10
N ALA A 302 -19.81 -13.98 -17.66
CA ALA A 302 -20.59 -14.55 -18.76
C ALA A 302 -22.04 -14.87 -18.32
N GLU A 303 -22.22 -15.45 -17.13
CA GLU A 303 -23.54 -15.71 -16.54
C GLU A 303 -24.31 -14.40 -16.25
N ALA A 304 -23.63 -13.38 -15.74
CA ALA A 304 -24.22 -12.06 -15.51
C ALA A 304 -24.63 -11.39 -16.82
N ALA A 305 -23.79 -11.47 -17.86
CA ALA A 305 -24.09 -10.94 -19.19
C ALA A 305 -25.25 -11.71 -19.87
N ALA A 306 -25.31 -13.04 -19.71
CA ALA A 306 -26.43 -13.85 -20.20
C ALA A 306 -27.75 -13.48 -19.51
N LYS A 307 -27.74 -13.37 -18.17
CA LYS A 307 -28.91 -12.91 -17.39
C LYS A 307 -29.33 -11.48 -17.75
N ALA A 308 -28.38 -10.60 -18.06
CA ALA A 308 -28.67 -9.24 -18.52
C ALA A 308 -29.29 -9.23 -19.92
N LYS A 309 -28.79 -10.05 -20.85
CA LYS A 309 -29.37 -10.23 -22.19
C LYS A 309 -30.77 -10.84 -22.13
N GLU A 310 -31.00 -11.83 -21.27
CA GLU A 310 -32.31 -12.46 -21.09
C GLU A 310 -33.32 -11.48 -20.47
N LYS A 311 -32.91 -10.66 -19.49
CA LYS A 311 -33.74 -9.58 -18.95
C LYS A 311 -34.03 -8.49 -20.00
N ALA A 312 -33.06 -8.14 -20.83
CA ALA A 312 -33.25 -7.18 -21.92
C ALA A 312 -34.18 -7.72 -23.01
N ALA A 313 -34.04 -9.00 -23.39
CA ALA A 313 -34.92 -9.68 -24.33
C ALA A 313 -36.34 -9.84 -23.78
N ALA A 314 -36.51 -10.16 -22.49
CA ALA A 314 -37.82 -10.22 -21.84
C ALA A 314 -38.48 -8.83 -21.73
N ALA A 315 -37.70 -7.76 -21.55
CA ALA A 315 -38.19 -6.39 -21.59
C ALA A 315 -38.62 -5.96 -23.01
N GLN A 316 -37.88 -6.37 -24.04
CA GLN A 316 -38.25 -6.13 -25.45
C GLN A 316 -39.45 -6.98 -25.91
N ALA A 317 -39.57 -8.23 -25.46
CA ALA A 317 -40.73 -9.08 -25.75
C ALA A 317 -42.01 -8.57 -25.07
N LYS A 318 -41.90 -7.98 -23.86
CA LYS A 318 -43.01 -7.25 -23.22
C LYS A 318 -43.41 -5.96 -23.97
N ALA A 319 -42.49 -5.36 -24.72
CA ALA A 319 -42.79 -4.22 -25.59
C ALA A 319 -43.43 -4.64 -26.93
N ALA A 320 -43.06 -5.81 -27.48
CA ALA A 320 -43.60 -6.33 -28.74
C ALA A 320 -44.95 -7.06 -28.59
N GLY A 321 -45.33 -7.51 -27.38
CA GLY A 321 -46.59 -8.20 -27.11
C GLY A 321 -47.84 -7.31 -26.98
N LYS A 322 -47.72 -5.98 -27.04
CA LYS A 322 -48.89 -5.05 -27.06
C LYS A 322 -49.23 -4.66 -28.51
N SER A 323 -49.73 -5.62 -29.29
CA SER A 323 -50.32 -5.37 -30.60
C SER A 323 -51.38 -6.43 -30.91
N THR A 324 -52.54 -6.33 -30.26
CA THR A 324 -53.89 -6.53 -30.85
C THR A 324 -54.97 -6.36 -29.76
N ASP A 325 -56.03 -5.66 -30.17
CA ASP A 325 -57.35 -5.46 -29.54
C ASP A 325 -57.55 -4.59 -28.28
N LYS A 326 -57.82 -3.31 -28.61
CA LYS A 326 -58.87 -2.39 -28.12
C LYS A 326 -59.28 -2.37 -26.64
N ALA A 327 -59.10 -1.15 -26.12
CA ALA A 327 -59.98 -0.36 -25.25
C ALA A 327 -59.74 -0.40 -23.73
N LYS A 328 -58.66 0.28 -23.28
CA LYS A 328 -58.70 1.28 -22.20
C LYS A 328 -57.38 2.07 -22.16
N PRO A 329 -57.37 3.41 -22.10
CA PRO A 329 -56.12 4.16 -22.16
C PRO A 329 -55.39 4.13 -20.81
N GLU A 330 -54.22 3.49 -20.75
CA GLU A 330 -53.21 3.76 -19.72
C GLU A 330 -52.45 5.03 -20.13
N ALA A 331 -52.49 6.03 -19.26
CA ALA A 331 -51.89 7.32 -19.47
C ALA A 331 -50.36 7.21 -19.57
N ALA A 332 -49.82 7.77 -20.66
CA ALA A 332 -48.49 8.32 -20.69
C ALA A 332 -48.27 9.23 -19.47
N ALA A 333 -47.04 9.30 -18.96
CA ALA A 333 -46.63 10.43 -18.13
C ALA A 333 -46.95 11.69 -18.95
N THR A 334 -48.06 12.32 -18.61
CA THR A 334 -48.48 13.57 -19.21
C THR A 334 -47.54 14.65 -18.67
N GLU A 335 -47.44 15.77 -19.37
CA GLU A 335 -46.72 16.98 -18.96
C GLU A 335 -46.95 17.51 -17.50
N PRO A 336 -47.93 17.06 -16.67
CA PRO A 336 -48.05 17.48 -15.27
C PRO A 336 -46.94 17.01 -14.31
N ASP A 337 -46.26 15.88 -14.52
CA ASP A 337 -45.33 15.32 -13.51
C ASP A 337 -43.99 16.05 -13.44
N LEU A 338 -43.49 16.56 -14.57
CA LEU A 338 -42.28 17.40 -14.58
C LEU A 338 -42.51 18.73 -13.84
N LYS A 339 -43.70 19.34 -13.99
CA LYS A 339 -44.06 20.56 -13.25
C LYS A 339 -44.16 20.33 -11.75
N LYS A 340 -44.67 19.17 -11.31
CA LYS A 340 -44.69 18.80 -9.87
C LYS A 340 -43.29 18.57 -9.32
N ILE A 341 -42.42 17.88 -10.06
CA ILE A 341 -41.03 17.65 -9.66
C ILE A 341 -40.29 18.99 -9.55
N GLU A 342 -40.42 19.87 -10.52
CA GLU A 342 -39.79 21.20 -10.49
C GLU A 342 -40.36 22.10 -9.36
N ALA A 343 -41.65 21.98 -9.05
CA ALA A 343 -42.26 22.65 -7.89
C ALA A 343 -41.68 22.13 -6.56
N PHE A 344 -41.48 20.81 -6.41
CA PHE A 344 -40.87 20.25 -5.22
C PHE A 344 -39.38 20.58 -5.10
N LYS A 345 -38.63 20.61 -6.21
CA LYS A 345 -37.25 21.11 -6.22
C LYS A 345 -37.20 22.57 -5.75
N THR A 346 -38.03 23.42 -6.34
CA THR A 346 -38.11 24.85 -5.97
C THR A 346 -38.48 25.02 -4.49
N ALA A 347 -39.39 24.20 -3.96
CA ALA A 347 -39.80 24.24 -2.56
C ALA A 347 -38.68 23.80 -1.60
N LEU A 348 -37.94 22.73 -1.95
CA LEU A 348 -36.79 22.25 -1.19
C LEU A 348 -35.61 23.24 -1.23
N THR A 349 -35.43 23.98 -2.33
CA THR A 349 -34.39 25.01 -2.43
C THR A 349 -34.76 26.32 -1.72
N LYS A 350 -36.02 26.76 -1.79
CA LYS A 350 -36.44 28.05 -1.20
C LYS A 350 -36.80 27.98 0.29
N ASN A 351 -37.27 26.84 0.78
CA ASN A 351 -37.67 26.65 2.18
C ASN A 351 -37.24 25.26 2.69
N PRO A 352 -35.93 24.99 2.80
CA PRO A 352 -35.40 23.68 3.18
C PRO A 352 -35.91 23.21 4.55
N ASP A 353 -35.96 24.10 5.55
CA ASP A 353 -36.37 23.75 6.92
C ASP A 353 -37.83 23.27 6.97
N LYS A 354 -38.73 23.99 6.28
CA LYS A 354 -40.16 23.66 6.24
C LYS A 354 -40.44 22.36 5.48
N MET A 355 -39.62 22.04 4.49
CA MET A 355 -39.75 20.80 3.72
C MET A 355 -39.11 19.62 4.43
N ALA A 356 -38.00 19.83 5.14
CA ALA A 356 -37.37 18.83 5.98
C ALA A 356 -38.28 18.40 7.13
N ALA A 357 -38.95 19.35 7.80
CA ALA A 357 -39.94 19.07 8.86
C ALA A 357 -41.18 18.32 8.38
N LYS A 358 -41.46 18.27 7.06
CA LYS A 358 -42.52 17.44 6.46
C LYS A 358 -42.06 16.04 6.10
N LEU A 359 -40.75 15.83 6.00
CA LEU A 359 -40.13 14.58 5.58
C LEU A 359 -39.58 13.77 6.76
N VAL A 360 -39.29 14.43 7.87
CA VAL A 360 -38.74 13.84 9.08
C VAL A 360 -39.50 14.42 10.28
N ASP A 361 -40.16 13.56 11.04
CA ASP A 361 -41.04 13.97 12.14
C ASP A 361 -40.26 14.42 13.39
N ASP A 362 -38.98 14.04 13.50
CA ASP A 362 -38.09 14.44 14.59
C ASP A 362 -37.43 15.80 14.29
N PRO A 363 -37.68 16.86 15.10
CA PRO A 363 -37.17 18.21 14.86
C PRO A 363 -35.65 18.30 14.73
N ALA A 364 -34.90 17.56 15.54
CA ALA A 364 -33.43 17.60 15.51
C ALA A 364 -32.89 16.98 14.21
N ARG A 365 -33.54 15.92 13.72
CA ARG A 365 -33.17 15.26 12.47
C ARG A 365 -33.64 16.04 11.24
N ALA A 366 -34.73 16.79 11.35
CA ALA A 366 -35.19 17.69 10.30
C ALA A 366 -34.20 18.84 10.07
N GLU A 367 -33.60 19.39 11.13
CA GLU A 367 -32.57 20.44 11.03
C GLU A 367 -31.29 19.92 10.35
N ILE A 368 -30.87 18.70 10.70
CA ILE A 368 -29.74 18.03 10.02
C ILE A 368 -30.06 17.77 8.55
N LEU A 369 -31.28 17.37 8.22
CA LEU A 369 -31.68 17.22 6.83
C LEU A 369 -31.60 18.54 6.08
N ALA A 370 -32.13 19.63 6.65
CA ALA A 370 -32.16 20.93 5.99
C ALA A 370 -30.75 21.46 5.65
N THR A 371 -29.79 21.24 6.54
CA THR A 371 -28.39 21.65 6.35
C THR A 371 -27.60 20.75 5.38
N THR A 372 -28.12 19.58 5.04
CA THR A 372 -27.42 18.54 4.25
C THR A 372 -28.01 18.32 2.86
N LEU A 373 -28.99 19.14 2.47
CA LEU A 373 -29.64 19.12 1.16
C LEU A 373 -28.77 19.80 0.09
N ASP A 374 -27.99 19.01 -0.64
CA ASP A 374 -27.31 19.43 -1.87
C ASP A 374 -28.21 19.25 -3.11
N GLU A 375 -27.77 19.78 -4.25
CA GLU A 375 -28.55 19.76 -5.52
C GLU A 375 -28.96 18.32 -5.94
N LYS A 376 -28.10 17.33 -5.66
CA LYS A 376 -28.35 15.92 -5.97
C LYS A 376 -29.40 15.30 -5.04
N ARG A 377 -29.32 15.56 -3.72
CA ARG A 377 -30.28 15.09 -2.73
C ARG A 377 -31.64 15.75 -2.93
N ILE A 378 -31.68 17.04 -3.29
CA ILE A 378 -32.90 17.76 -3.64
C ILE A 378 -33.58 17.16 -4.87
N ALA A 379 -32.84 16.91 -5.95
CA ALA A 379 -33.40 16.33 -7.17
C ALA A 379 -34.00 14.93 -6.92
N LYS A 380 -33.30 14.11 -6.12
CA LYS A 380 -33.75 12.76 -5.76
C LYS A 380 -34.97 12.79 -4.84
N LEU A 381 -35.01 13.68 -3.85
CA LEU A 381 -36.19 13.84 -2.98
C LEU A 381 -37.38 14.39 -3.76
N ALA A 382 -37.21 15.38 -4.63
CA ALA A 382 -38.30 15.92 -5.43
C ALA A 382 -38.95 14.88 -6.36
N GLN A 383 -38.14 13.99 -6.96
CA GLN A 383 -38.65 12.86 -7.76
C GLN A 383 -39.43 11.86 -6.91
N LEU A 384 -38.93 11.55 -5.71
CA LEU A 384 -39.61 10.64 -4.79
C LEU A 384 -40.89 11.28 -4.22
N MET A 385 -40.90 12.57 -3.90
CA MET A 385 -42.09 13.28 -3.40
C MET A 385 -43.20 13.36 -4.46
N ALA A 386 -42.84 13.47 -5.74
CA ALA A 386 -43.81 13.49 -6.83
C ALA A 386 -44.42 12.10 -7.12
N SER A 387 -43.70 11.02 -6.79
CA SER A 387 -44.11 9.64 -7.10
C SER A 387 -44.68 8.87 -5.90
N ASP A 388 -44.09 9.01 -4.72
CA ASP A 388 -44.46 8.30 -3.50
C ASP A 388 -43.87 8.99 -2.25
N MET A 389 -44.75 9.61 -1.47
CA MET A 389 -44.34 10.42 -0.31
C MET A 389 -43.72 9.60 0.83
N GLU A 390 -44.08 8.32 0.98
CA GLU A 390 -43.50 7.45 2.01
C GLU A 390 -42.08 7.01 1.64
N LYS A 391 -41.81 6.79 0.34
CA LYS A 391 -40.44 6.58 -0.14
C LYS A 391 -39.56 7.82 0.04
N ALA A 392 -40.13 9.02 -0.12
CA ALA A 392 -39.40 10.26 0.13
C ALA A 392 -38.99 10.42 1.60
N LYS A 393 -39.89 10.14 2.55
CA LYS A 393 -39.57 10.14 3.99
C LYS A 393 -38.50 9.13 4.36
N LYS A 394 -38.53 7.92 3.79
CA LYS A 394 -37.51 6.90 4.04
C LYS A 394 -36.14 7.31 3.49
N ALA A 395 -36.09 7.91 2.30
CA ALA A 395 -34.85 8.43 1.73
C ALA A 395 -34.29 9.61 2.54
N ALA A 396 -35.14 10.53 3.00
CA ALA A 396 -34.78 11.65 3.85
C ALA A 396 -34.15 11.18 5.18
N ASN A 397 -34.77 10.21 5.86
CA ASN A 397 -34.22 9.61 7.08
C ASN A 397 -32.88 8.90 6.84
N ALA A 398 -32.70 8.26 5.68
CA ALA A 398 -31.44 7.63 5.32
C ALA A 398 -30.31 8.64 5.10
N PHE A 399 -30.60 9.81 4.50
CA PHE A 399 -29.61 10.89 4.36
C PHE A 399 -29.18 11.45 5.70
N VAL A 400 -30.12 11.71 6.61
CA VAL A 400 -29.79 12.17 7.97
C VAL A 400 -28.95 11.13 8.71
N THR A 401 -29.29 9.84 8.58
CA THR A 401 -28.53 8.76 9.24
C THR A 401 -27.11 8.64 8.69
N ALA A 402 -26.93 8.83 7.38
CA ALA A 402 -25.62 8.84 6.75
C ALA A 402 -24.78 10.05 7.20
N GLU A 403 -25.40 11.21 7.41
CA GLU A 403 -24.70 12.39 7.90
C GLU A 403 -24.34 12.29 9.39
N LEU A 404 -25.26 11.81 10.23
CA LEU A 404 -24.98 11.54 11.65
C LEU A 404 -23.83 10.55 11.83
N LYS A 405 -23.72 9.54 10.96
CA LYS A 405 -22.57 8.62 10.95
C LYS A 405 -21.27 9.31 10.57
N LYS A 406 -21.29 10.28 9.66
CA LYS A 406 -20.11 11.08 9.31
C LYS A 406 -19.68 12.04 10.42
N GLN A 407 -20.63 12.56 11.19
CA GLN A 407 -20.35 13.43 12.33
C GLN A 407 -19.89 12.67 13.58
N GLY A 408 -20.10 11.35 13.63
CA GLY A 408 -19.75 10.47 14.75
C GLY A 408 -18.36 9.83 14.70
N ASP A 409 -17.52 10.06 13.68
CA ASP A 409 -16.11 9.63 13.66
C ASP A 409 -15.17 10.68 14.28
N CYS A 410 -15.55 11.16 15.47
CA CYS A 410 -14.70 11.98 16.33
C CYS A 410 -15.14 11.84 17.81
N GLN A 411 -15.10 10.60 18.32
CA GLN A 411 -15.17 10.09 19.72
C GLN A 411 -15.79 8.68 19.60
N ASP A 412 -15.08 7.56 19.80
CA ASP A 412 -14.17 7.17 20.88
C ASP A 412 -13.06 6.22 20.41
#